data_AF-A0A1K1REN1-F1
#
_entry.id   AF-A0A1K1REN1-F1
#
_cell.length_a   1.000
_cell.length_b   1.000
_cell.length_c   1.000
_cell.angle_alpha   90.00
_cell.angle_beta   90.00
_cell.angle_gamma   90.00
#
_symmetry.space_group_name_H-M   'P 1'
#
loop_
_entity.id
_entity.type
_entity.pdbx_description
1 polymer ?
#
loop_
_entity_poly.entity_id
_entity_poly.type
_entity_poly.pdbx_seq_one_letter_code
_entity_poly.pdbx_strand_id
1 'polypeptide(L)'
;MDIQTVNKNVYNDIIEYVKKHDAKLAARFEKIMEGLIPVSTDLETFGGLKKENKERYVSDAKQISALLEQNKSKLNGESREFAWIQQNARIIEQFTTMTASYPDDLRDFYLKHDIAMYENAKWTEEHLGKTIVWGHNGHVSKTNMIPFVYPKVAGQHLAEHYGKRYVSIGTSVFEGRYNVYNSNHEYGPHGTIKSDDPNSYNYTFGQVKYDQFFVDLRKASGVTKAWLNKQHPIFAGITTIGPDIPTTVDVSLGKTFDIMVQIQKVNPSQLKDEHEKER
;
A
#
# COMPACT_ATOMS: atom_id res chain seq x y z
N MET A 1 2.46 -5.90 -1.58
CA MET A 1 0.99 -5.67 -1.55
C MET A 1 0.54 -4.62 -2.54
N ASP A 2 1.41 -3.68 -2.92
CA ASP A 2 1.11 -2.65 -3.92
C ASP A 2 1.00 -3.23 -5.35
N ILE A 3 0.36 -2.47 -6.24
CA ILE A 3 -0.03 -2.85 -7.60
C ILE A 3 0.16 -1.67 -8.58
N GLN A 4 1.20 -0.86 -8.42
CA GLN A 4 1.48 0.23 -9.39
C GLN A 4 1.92 -0.27 -10.76
N THR A 5 2.36 -1.53 -10.84
CA THR A 5 2.80 -2.21 -12.07
C THR A 5 2.46 -3.70 -11.98
N VAL A 6 2.32 -4.36 -13.14
CA VAL A 6 2.31 -5.82 -13.24
C VAL A 6 3.37 -6.24 -14.23
N ASN A 7 4.49 -6.69 -13.69
CA ASN A 7 5.65 -7.11 -14.47
C ASN A 7 5.43 -8.47 -15.15
N LYS A 8 6.20 -8.71 -16.21
CA LYS A 8 6.10 -9.92 -17.04
C LYS A 8 6.23 -11.23 -16.25
N ASN A 9 6.97 -11.25 -15.15
CA ASN A 9 7.11 -12.43 -14.29
C ASN A 9 5.76 -12.92 -13.73
N VAL A 10 4.85 -12.02 -13.35
CA VAL A 10 3.51 -12.40 -12.86
C VAL A 10 2.73 -13.20 -13.92
N TYR A 11 2.82 -12.79 -15.17
CA TYR A 11 2.20 -13.49 -16.30
C TYR A 11 2.91 -14.82 -16.59
N ASN A 12 4.25 -14.82 -16.59
CA ASN A 12 5.03 -16.03 -16.82
C ASN A 12 4.71 -17.13 -15.80
N ASP A 13 4.60 -16.78 -14.52
CA ASP A 13 4.25 -17.75 -13.46
C ASP A 13 2.93 -18.48 -13.78
N ILE A 14 1.91 -17.73 -14.23
CA ILE A 14 0.61 -18.31 -14.60
C ILE A 14 0.75 -19.20 -15.84
N ILE A 15 1.44 -18.72 -16.88
CA ILE A 15 1.63 -19.46 -18.14
C ILE A 15 2.41 -20.76 -17.89
N GLU A 16 3.52 -20.70 -17.16
CA GLU A 16 4.37 -21.85 -16.85
C GLU A 16 3.60 -22.90 -16.03
N TYR A 17 2.86 -22.45 -15.01
CA TYR A 17 2.03 -23.34 -14.21
C TYR A 17 0.95 -24.00 -15.07
N VAL A 18 0.18 -23.25 -15.84
CA VAL A 18 -0.87 -23.83 -16.70
C VAL A 18 -0.27 -24.79 -17.72
N LYS A 19 0.87 -24.46 -18.33
CA LYS A 19 1.56 -25.31 -19.32
C LYS A 19 2.03 -26.63 -18.74
N LYS A 20 2.48 -26.66 -17.48
CA LYS A 20 2.85 -27.87 -16.74
C LYS A 20 1.67 -28.84 -16.56
N HIS A 21 0.43 -28.33 -16.48
CA HIS A 21 -0.77 -29.13 -16.23
C HIS A 21 -1.61 -29.40 -17.50
N ASP A 22 -1.75 -28.42 -18.39
CA ASP A 22 -2.50 -28.52 -19.65
C ASP A 22 -1.93 -27.54 -20.71
N ALA A 23 -1.08 -28.05 -21.59
CA ALA A 23 -0.44 -27.26 -22.65
C ALA A 23 -1.44 -26.66 -23.67
N LYS A 24 -2.60 -27.27 -23.90
CA LYS A 24 -3.62 -26.71 -24.81
C LYS A 24 -4.35 -25.55 -24.16
N LEU A 25 -4.58 -25.64 -22.84
CA LEU A 25 -5.15 -24.55 -22.07
C LEU A 25 -4.19 -23.35 -22.01
N ALA A 26 -2.88 -23.59 -21.86
CA ALA A 26 -1.86 -22.52 -21.82
C ALA A 26 -1.91 -21.59 -23.04
N ALA A 27 -2.14 -22.12 -24.25
CA ALA A 27 -2.27 -21.31 -25.47
C ALA A 27 -3.43 -20.29 -25.40
N ARG A 28 -4.49 -20.57 -24.62
CA ARG A 28 -5.57 -19.61 -24.38
C ARG A 28 -5.13 -18.47 -23.46
N PHE A 29 -4.36 -18.79 -22.41
CA PHE A 29 -3.79 -17.80 -21.49
C PHE A 29 -2.80 -16.89 -22.22
N GLU A 30 -1.86 -17.47 -22.98
CA GLU A 30 -0.87 -16.73 -23.77
C GLU A 30 -1.54 -15.69 -24.67
N LYS A 31 -2.60 -16.07 -25.40
CA LYS A 31 -3.34 -15.17 -26.29
C LYS A 31 -3.97 -13.98 -25.56
N ILE A 32 -4.54 -14.20 -24.36
CA ILE A 32 -5.17 -13.12 -23.58
C ILE A 32 -4.07 -12.21 -23.01
N MET A 33 -2.99 -12.81 -22.47
CA MET A 33 -1.93 -12.09 -21.77
C MET A 33 -1.01 -11.30 -22.70
N GLU A 34 -0.86 -11.72 -23.96
CA GLU A 34 -0.03 -11.03 -24.96
C GLU A 34 -0.39 -9.54 -25.08
N GLY A 35 -1.69 -9.21 -25.04
CA GLY A 35 -2.16 -7.83 -25.10
C GLY A 35 -2.02 -7.04 -23.80
N LEU A 36 -2.00 -7.72 -22.64
CA LEU A 36 -1.96 -7.10 -21.31
C LEU A 36 -0.54 -6.75 -20.85
N ILE A 37 0.43 -7.62 -21.13
CA ILE A 37 1.84 -7.47 -20.72
C ILE A 37 2.43 -6.09 -21.08
N PRO A 38 2.33 -5.58 -22.32
CA PRO A 38 2.96 -4.31 -22.69
C PRO A 38 2.25 -3.09 -22.11
N VAL A 39 1.00 -3.23 -21.67
CA VAL A 39 0.21 -2.09 -21.16
C VAL A 39 0.16 -2.04 -19.64
N SER A 40 0.59 -3.08 -18.93
CA SER A 40 0.58 -3.14 -17.46
C SER A 40 1.92 -2.79 -16.82
N THR A 41 2.86 -2.22 -17.57
CA THR A 41 4.22 -1.89 -17.09
C THR A 41 4.24 -0.74 -16.10
N ASP A 42 3.27 0.18 -16.20
CA ASP A 42 3.15 1.37 -15.38
C ASP A 42 1.75 1.99 -15.52
N LEU A 43 1.42 2.91 -14.60
CA LEU A 43 0.12 3.56 -14.54
C LEU A 43 -0.15 4.46 -15.75
N GLU A 44 0.87 5.14 -16.29
CA GLU A 44 0.72 6.10 -17.38
C GLU A 44 0.42 5.38 -18.70
N THR A 45 1.11 4.26 -18.97
CA THR A 45 0.88 3.45 -20.16
C THR A 45 -0.55 2.91 -20.21
N PHE A 46 -1.06 2.34 -19.12
CA PHE A 46 -2.45 1.85 -19.08
C PHE A 46 -3.46 3.01 -19.00
N GLY A 47 -3.16 4.03 -18.21
CA GLY A 47 -3.99 5.22 -18.00
C GLY A 47 -4.19 6.06 -19.26
N GLY A 48 -3.20 6.07 -20.15
CA GLY A 48 -3.27 6.75 -21.44
C GLY A 48 -4.09 6.01 -22.51
N LEU A 49 -4.55 4.78 -22.23
CA LEU A 49 -5.40 4.04 -23.17
C LEU A 49 -6.78 4.68 -23.32
N LYS A 50 -7.39 4.47 -24.50
CA LYS A 50 -8.81 4.76 -24.71
C LYS A 50 -9.69 3.95 -23.76
N LYS A 51 -10.83 4.51 -23.36
CA LYS A 51 -11.78 3.88 -22.44
C LYS A 51 -12.17 2.46 -22.86
N GLU A 52 -12.45 2.25 -24.15
CA GLU A 52 -12.86 0.95 -24.68
C GLU A 52 -11.75 -0.09 -24.57
N ASN A 53 -10.48 0.33 -24.70
CA ASN A 53 -9.33 -0.55 -24.50
C ASN A 53 -9.15 -0.89 -23.01
N LYS A 54 -9.32 0.09 -22.10
CA LYS A 54 -9.28 -0.15 -20.64
C LYS A 54 -10.35 -1.17 -20.24
N GLU A 55 -11.58 -0.98 -20.69
CA GLU A 55 -12.70 -1.89 -20.42
C GLU A 55 -12.45 -3.30 -20.97
N ARG A 56 -11.91 -3.41 -22.18
CA ARG A 56 -11.48 -4.70 -22.75
C ARG A 56 -10.44 -5.39 -21.88
N TYR A 57 -9.38 -4.68 -21.47
CA TYR A 57 -8.32 -5.28 -20.66
C TYR A 57 -8.77 -5.65 -19.24
N VAL A 58 -9.71 -4.91 -18.65
CA VAL A 58 -10.38 -5.33 -17.42
C VAL A 58 -11.15 -6.64 -17.62
N SER A 59 -11.85 -6.79 -18.75
CA SER A 59 -12.54 -8.03 -19.09
C SER A 59 -11.57 -9.19 -19.32
N ASP A 60 -10.46 -8.94 -20.02
CA ASP A 60 -9.41 -9.93 -20.28
C ASP A 60 -8.78 -10.43 -18.97
N ALA A 61 -8.49 -9.51 -18.03
CA ALA A 61 -7.98 -9.86 -16.70
C ALA A 61 -8.96 -10.75 -15.91
N LYS A 62 -10.25 -10.40 -15.91
CA LYS A 62 -11.30 -11.23 -15.29
C LYS A 62 -11.42 -12.60 -15.95
N GLN A 63 -11.23 -12.66 -17.27
CA GLN A 63 -11.26 -13.91 -18.01
C GLN A 63 -10.12 -14.84 -17.61
N ILE A 64 -8.92 -14.33 -17.34
CA ILE A 64 -7.78 -15.12 -16.84
C ILE A 64 -8.17 -15.83 -15.54
N SER A 65 -8.68 -15.09 -14.55
CA SER A 65 -9.10 -15.66 -13.26
C SER A 65 -10.25 -16.65 -13.41
N ALA A 66 -11.25 -16.33 -14.25
CA ALA A 66 -12.36 -17.24 -14.52
C ALA A 66 -11.88 -18.55 -15.19
N LEU A 67 -10.90 -18.48 -16.10
CA LEU A 67 -10.33 -19.67 -16.75
C LEU A 67 -9.57 -20.56 -15.77
N LEU A 68 -8.83 -19.97 -14.81
CA LEU A 68 -8.19 -20.74 -13.74
C LEU A 68 -9.23 -21.47 -12.91
N GLU A 69 -10.29 -20.79 -12.47
CA GLU A 69 -11.34 -21.38 -11.63
C GLU A 69 -12.13 -22.47 -12.36
N GLN A 70 -12.52 -22.24 -13.61
CA GLN A 70 -13.24 -23.23 -14.42
C GLN A 70 -12.43 -24.51 -14.66
N ASN A 71 -11.09 -24.42 -14.62
CA ASN A 71 -10.18 -25.55 -14.81
C ASN A 71 -9.50 -26.00 -13.51
N LYS A 72 -10.01 -25.56 -12.35
CA LYS A 72 -9.43 -25.82 -11.02
C LYS A 72 -9.09 -27.30 -10.80
N SER A 73 -9.99 -28.21 -11.14
CA SER A 73 -9.77 -29.66 -10.96
C SER A 73 -8.61 -30.21 -11.81
N LYS A 74 -8.43 -29.71 -13.03
CA LYS A 74 -7.32 -30.11 -13.93
C LYS A 74 -6.00 -29.48 -13.53
N LEU A 75 -6.06 -28.29 -12.95
CA LEU A 75 -4.92 -27.47 -12.55
C LEU A 75 -4.48 -27.72 -11.10
N ASN A 76 -4.77 -28.91 -10.54
CA ASN A 76 -4.41 -29.26 -9.17
C ASN A 76 -4.85 -28.18 -8.14
N GLY A 77 -6.11 -27.77 -8.26
CA GLY A 77 -6.59 -26.53 -7.68
C GLY A 77 -6.70 -26.46 -6.16
N GLU A 78 -6.53 -27.58 -5.46
CA GLU A 78 -6.47 -27.62 -4.00
C GLU A 78 -5.04 -27.42 -3.47
N SER A 79 -4.06 -27.25 -4.36
CA SER A 79 -2.67 -27.06 -3.98
C SER A 79 -2.36 -25.62 -3.59
N ARG A 80 -1.34 -25.47 -2.74
CA ARG A 80 -0.78 -24.14 -2.41
C ARG A 80 -0.19 -23.44 -3.63
N GLU A 81 0.37 -24.19 -4.58
CA GLU A 81 0.90 -23.66 -5.84
C GLU A 81 -0.23 -23.00 -6.64
N PHE A 82 -1.37 -23.67 -6.79
CA PHE A 82 -2.54 -23.07 -7.46
C PHE A 82 -3.06 -21.81 -6.76
N ALA A 83 -3.09 -21.79 -5.43
CA ALA A 83 -3.52 -20.59 -4.69
C ALA A 83 -2.63 -19.37 -5.00
N TRP A 84 -1.32 -19.55 -5.16
CA TRP A 84 -0.41 -18.50 -5.63
C TRP A 84 -0.73 -18.05 -7.05
N ILE A 85 -1.03 -18.99 -7.95
CA ILE A 85 -1.37 -18.68 -9.34
C ILE A 85 -2.69 -17.91 -9.46
N GLN A 86 -3.69 -18.27 -8.65
CA GLN A 86 -4.93 -17.49 -8.55
C GLN A 86 -4.66 -16.07 -8.03
N GLN A 87 -3.76 -15.93 -7.06
CA GLN A 87 -3.39 -14.62 -6.54
C GLN A 87 -2.64 -13.78 -7.60
N ASN A 88 -1.76 -14.38 -8.39
CA ASN A 88 -1.10 -13.69 -9.51
C ASN A 88 -2.12 -13.19 -10.53
N ALA A 89 -3.15 -13.99 -10.87
CA ALA A 89 -4.24 -13.53 -11.73
C ALA A 89 -5.05 -12.40 -11.09
N ARG A 90 -5.30 -12.48 -9.78
CA ARG A 90 -5.97 -11.42 -9.02
C ARG A 90 -5.20 -10.09 -9.08
N ILE A 91 -3.86 -10.10 -9.03
CA ILE A 91 -3.04 -8.88 -9.18
C ILE A 91 -3.30 -8.19 -10.53
N ILE A 92 -3.40 -8.95 -11.62
CA ILE A 92 -3.72 -8.40 -12.96
C ILE A 92 -5.09 -7.73 -12.96
N GLU A 93 -6.09 -8.37 -12.36
CA GLU A 93 -7.43 -7.78 -12.22
C GLU A 93 -7.45 -6.52 -11.37
N GLN A 94 -6.74 -6.52 -10.23
CA GLN A 94 -6.66 -5.36 -9.36
C GLN A 94 -6.02 -4.18 -10.07
N PHE A 95 -4.87 -4.39 -10.75
CA PHE A 95 -4.20 -3.34 -11.54
C PHE A 95 -5.13 -2.78 -12.62
N THR A 96 -5.66 -3.64 -13.49
CA THR A 96 -6.48 -3.18 -14.62
C THR A 96 -7.75 -2.47 -14.15
N THR A 97 -8.40 -2.98 -13.11
CA THR A 97 -9.64 -2.39 -12.55
C THR A 97 -9.39 -1.07 -11.84
N MET A 98 -8.26 -0.93 -11.15
CA MET A 98 -7.82 0.32 -10.52
C MET A 98 -7.46 1.36 -11.59
N THR A 99 -6.55 1.02 -12.50
CA THR A 99 -5.98 1.96 -13.47
C THR A 99 -6.96 2.30 -14.59
N ALA A 100 -8.05 1.53 -14.77
CA ALA A 100 -9.15 1.93 -15.65
C ALA A 100 -9.81 3.25 -15.24
N SER A 101 -9.75 3.60 -13.95
CA SER A 101 -10.24 4.88 -13.42
C SER A 101 -9.22 6.00 -13.52
N TYR A 102 -7.94 5.72 -13.81
CA TYR A 102 -6.90 6.73 -13.93
C TYR A 102 -6.80 7.28 -15.37
N PRO A 103 -6.61 8.59 -15.59
CA PRO A 103 -6.58 9.67 -14.58
C PRO A 103 -7.95 10.30 -14.29
N ASP A 104 -9.03 9.82 -14.94
CA ASP A 104 -10.32 10.49 -15.01
C ASP A 104 -11.12 10.52 -13.69
N ASP A 105 -10.98 9.50 -12.84
CA ASP A 105 -11.60 9.38 -11.52
C ASP A 105 -10.56 8.95 -10.46
N LEU A 106 -9.79 9.94 -10.01
CA LEU A 106 -8.75 9.74 -8.99
C LEU A 106 -9.31 9.25 -7.66
N ARG A 107 -10.54 9.64 -7.31
CA ARG A 107 -11.16 9.22 -6.05
C ARG A 107 -11.36 7.70 -6.04
N ASP A 108 -11.91 7.17 -7.12
CA ASP A 108 -12.12 5.75 -7.29
C ASP A 108 -10.80 4.98 -7.49
N PHE A 109 -9.83 5.57 -8.20
CA PHE A 109 -8.46 5.04 -8.31
C PHE A 109 -7.83 4.79 -6.93
N TYR A 110 -7.76 5.82 -6.07
CA TYR A 110 -7.15 5.69 -4.73
C TYR A 110 -7.94 4.76 -3.81
N LEU A 111 -9.26 4.72 -3.93
CA LEU A 111 -10.07 3.74 -3.19
C LEU A 111 -9.72 2.30 -3.61
N LYS A 112 -9.65 2.03 -4.91
CA LYS A 112 -9.31 0.69 -5.43
C LYS A 112 -7.87 0.30 -5.11
N HIS A 113 -6.95 1.25 -5.10
CA HIS A 113 -5.56 1.04 -4.72
C HIS A 113 -5.44 0.46 -3.30
N ASP A 114 -6.02 1.11 -2.30
CA ASP A 114 -5.92 0.63 -0.91
C ASP A 114 -6.82 -0.58 -0.63
N ILE A 115 -7.89 -0.80 -1.40
CA ILE A 115 -8.63 -2.08 -1.40
C ILE A 115 -7.71 -3.22 -1.85
N ALA A 116 -6.96 -3.04 -2.94
CA ALA A 116 -6.05 -4.07 -3.44
C ALA A 116 -4.92 -4.35 -2.44
N MET A 117 -4.31 -3.32 -1.85
CA MET A 117 -3.30 -3.49 -0.80
C MET A 117 -3.85 -4.27 0.40
N TYR A 118 -5.08 -3.95 0.85
CA TYR A 118 -5.79 -4.70 1.89
C TYR A 118 -5.99 -6.17 1.50
N GLU A 119 -6.52 -6.44 0.31
CA GLU A 119 -6.78 -7.81 -0.15
C GLU A 119 -5.50 -8.62 -0.24
N ASN A 120 -4.41 -8.02 -0.68
CA ASN A 120 -3.10 -8.69 -0.80
C ASN A 120 -2.50 -9.00 0.58
N ALA A 121 -2.63 -8.08 1.55
CA ALA A 121 -2.25 -8.33 2.93
C ALA A 121 -3.12 -9.41 3.59
N LYS A 122 -4.43 -9.37 3.34
CA LYS A 122 -5.38 -10.37 3.82
C LYS A 122 -5.08 -11.76 3.26
N TRP A 123 -4.88 -11.86 1.95
CA TRP A 123 -4.55 -13.12 1.27
C TRP A 123 -3.29 -13.74 1.88
N THR A 124 -2.28 -12.93 2.15
CA THR A 124 -1.03 -13.37 2.80
C THR A 124 -1.31 -13.98 4.18
N GLU A 125 -2.13 -13.34 5.01
CA GLU A 125 -2.47 -13.86 6.34
C GLU A 125 -3.25 -15.17 6.28
N GLU A 126 -4.27 -15.23 5.42
CA GLU A 126 -5.16 -16.39 5.30
C GLU A 126 -4.46 -17.62 4.72
N HIS A 127 -3.46 -17.44 3.84
CA HIS A 127 -2.79 -18.54 3.16
C HIS A 127 -1.43 -18.91 3.76
N LEU A 128 -0.72 -17.95 4.34
CA LEU A 128 0.66 -18.13 4.83
C LEU A 128 0.79 -17.97 6.35
N GLY A 129 -0.24 -17.47 7.03
CA GLY A 129 -0.29 -17.31 8.49
C GLY A 129 0.11 -15.91 8.96
N LYS A 130 0.57 -15.80 10.21
CA LYS A 130 0.84 -14.50 10.87
C LYS A 130 1.72 -13.60 9.99
N THR A 131 1.20 -12.41 9.67
CA THR A 131 1.78 -11.51 8.68
C THR A 131 2.12 -10.14 9.29
N ILE A 132 3.24 -9.56 8.85
CA ILE A 132 3.61 -8.17 9.14
C ILE A 132 3.30 -7.33 7.91
N VAL A 133 2.42 -6.34 8.06
CA VAL A 133 2.16 -5.33 7.02
C VAL A 133 3.10 -4.16 7.25
N TRP A 134 4.18 -4.10 6.48
CA TRP A 134 5.12 -2.98 6.49
C TRP A 134 4.68 -1.93 5.47
N GLY A 135 4.38 -0.71 5.92
CA GLY A 135 3.99 0.39 5.05
C GLY A 135 4.01 1.73 5.78
N HIS A 136 3.69 2.79 5.04
CA HIS A 136 3.54 4.12 5.61
C HIS A 136 2.38 4.14 6.63
N ASN A 137 2.49 4.99 7.66
CA ASN A 137 1.45 5.20 8.70
C ASN A 137 0.04 5.37 8.09
N GLY A 138 -0.06 6.10 6.97
CA GLY A 138 -1.31 6.34 6.26
C GLY A 138 -2.02 5.06 5.77
N HIS A 139 -1.28 4.00 5.39
CA HIS A 139 -1.86 2.77 4.87
C HIS A 139 -2.10 1.70 5.96
N VAL A 140 -1.48 1.83 7.14
CA VAL A 140 -1.62 0.85 8.24
C VAL A 140 -2.43 1.38 9.43
N SER A 141 -2.87 2.63 9.38
CA SER A 141 -3.68 3.24 10.42
C SER A 141 -5.13 2.72 10.37
N LYS A 142 -5.76 2.59 11.55
CA LYS A 142 -7.17 2.16 11.68
C LYS A 142 -8.18 3.25 11.31
N THR A 143 -7.70 4.46 11.06
CA THR A 143 -8.49 5.63 10.64
C THR A 143 -7.75 6.31 9.50
N ASN A 144 -8.47 6.90 8.56
CA ASN A 144 -7.86 7.58 7.43
C ASN A 144 -7.09 8.85 7.87
N MET A 145 -5.75 8.80 7.80
CA MET A 145 -4.87 9.95 8.07
C MET A 145 -4.65 10.83 6.83
N ILE A 146 -4.98 10.32 5.65
CA ILE A 146 -4.71 10.95 4.35
C ILE A 146 -6.01 11.16 3.53
N PRO A 147 -7.09 11.70 4.13
CA PRO A 147 -8.38 11.84 3.45
C PRO A 147 -8.37 12.83 2.29
N PHE A 148 -7.32 13.65 2.19
CA PHE A 148 -7.09 14.56 1.07
C PHE A 148 -6.64 13.85 -0.21
N VAL A 149 -6.24 12.56 -0.13
CA VAL A 149 -5.93 11.71 -1.30
C VAL A 149 -6.84 10.49 -1.32
N TYR A 150 -6.90 9.73 -0.23
CA TYR A 150 -7.59 8.45 -0.18
C TYR A 150 -8.98 8.60 0.41
N PRO A 151 -10.04 8.03 -0.20
CA PRO A 151 -11.34 7.95 0.45
C PRO A 151 -11.33 7.02 1.66
N LYS A 152 -10.56 5.93 1.58
CA LYS A 152 -10.40 4.92 2.62
C LYS A 152 -9.07 4.22 2.43
N VAL A 153 -8.44 3.83 3.54
CA VAL A 153 -7.10 3.22 3.54
C VAL A 153 -7.11 1.74 3.92
N ALA A 154 -6.08 1.00 3.54
CA ALA A 154 -5.94 -0.44 3.73
C ALA A 154 -6.05 -0.81 5.23
N GLY A 155 -5.47 -0.02 6.11
CA GLY A 155 -5.54 -0.19 7.56
C GLY A 155 -6.97 -0.10 8.12
N GLN A 156 -7.86 0.69 7.50
CA GLN A 156 -9.28 0.70 7.86
C GLN A 156 -9.96 -0.62 7.46
N HIS A 157 -9.71 -1.09 6.24
CA HIS A 157 -10.24 -2.39 5.78
C HIS A 157 -9.72 -3.55 6.63
N LEU A 158 -8.43 -3.55 6.98
CA LEU A 158 -7.82 -4.53 7.88
C LEU A 158 -8.47 -4.48 9.27
N ALA A 159 -8.66 -3.30 9.85
CA ALA A 159 -9.31 -3.15 11.15
C ALA A 159 -10.77 -3.61 11.14
N GLU A 160 -11.53 -3.30 10.09
CA GLU A 160 -12.92 -3.75 9.92
C GLU A 160 -13.00 -5.27 9.77
N HIS A 161 -12.11 -5.88 8.99
CA HIS A 161 -12.12 -7.33 8.74
C HIS A 161 -11.64 -8.15 9.93
N TYR A 162 -10.51 -7.76 10.54
CA TYR A 162 -9.84 -8.53 11.59
C TYR A 162 -10.22 -8.11 13.01
N GLY A 163 -10.78 -6.91 13.20
CA GLY A 163 -11.08 -6.35 14.52
C GLY A 163 -9.86 -6.39 15.43
N LYS A 164 -9.98 -7.10 16.56
CA LYS A 164 -8.88 -7.25 17.55
C LYS A 164 -7.70 -8.10 17.05
N ARG A 165 -7.87 -8.88 15.96
CA ARG A 165 -6.75 -9.65 15.36
C ARG A 165 -5.78 -8.76 14.59
N TYR A 166 -6.18 -7.54 14.23
CA TYR A 166 -5.31 -6.55 13.61
C TYR A 166 -4.78 -5.56 14.65
N VAL A 167 -3.47 -5.62 14.88
CA VAL A 167 -2.73 -4.66 15.71
C VAL A 167 -2.02 -3.68 14.78
N SER A 168 -2.34 -2.39 14.95
CA SER A 168 -1.71 -1.30 14.19
C SER A 168 -0.64 -0.62 15.04
N ILE A 169 0.59 -0.61 14.55
CA ILE A 169 1.75 0.03 15.18
C ILE A 169 2.16 1.20 14.28
N GLY A 170 2.09 2.41 14.82
CA GLY A 170 2.56 3.62 14.13
C GLY A 170 3.95 4.03 14.60
N THR A 171 4.67 4.77 13.76
CA THR A 171 5.91 5.45 14.13
C THR A 171 5.73 6.96 14.16
N SER A 172 6.34 7.64 15.12
CA SER A 172 6.32 9.09 15.25
C SER A 172 7.73 9.64 15.48
N VAL A 173 7.93 10.88 15.03
CA VAL A 173 9.22 11.58 15.00
C VAL A 173 9.09 12.94 15.69
N PHE A 174 10.19 13.57 16.07
CA PHE A 174 10.18 14.90 16.70
C PHE A 174 11.10 15.90 16.01
N GLU A 175 12.34 15.52 15.74
CA GLU A 175 13.32 16.36 15.06
C GLU A 175 14.22 15.58 14.09
N GLY A 176 14.86 16.29 13.17
CA GLY A 176 15.89 15.72 12.30
C GLY A 176 15.66 16.01 10.82
N ARG A 177 16.23 15.17 9.97
CA ARG A 177 16.13 15.28 8.51
C ARG A 177 15.71 13.95 7.88
N TYR A 178 15.06 14.02 6.73
CA TYR A 178 14.55 12.85 6.00
C TYR A 178 14.64 13.05 4.49
N ASN A 179 14.61 11.93 3.75
CA ASN A 179 14.56 11.96 2.29
C ASN A 179 13.13 12.19 1.79
N VAL A 180 12.98 13.09 0.82
CA VAL A 180 11.69 13.51 0.27
C VAL A 180 11.92 14.12 -1.12
N TYR A 181 10.91 14.07 -1.99
CA TYR A 181 10.92 14.80 -3.25
C TYR A 181 10.77 16.30 -2.97
N ASN A 182 11.71 17.10 -3.47
CA ASN A 182 11.62 18.57 -3.44
C ASN A 182 10.72 19.11 -4.57
N SER A 183 10.60 20.44 -4.67
CA SER A 183 9.81 21.10 -5.72
C SER A 183 10.32 20.86 -7.15
N ASN A 184 11.58 20.44 -7.30
CA ASN A 184 12.18 20.07 -8.58
C ASN A 184 12.00 18.57 -8.90
N HIS A 185 11.21 17.84 -8.09
CA HIS A 185 11.02 16.39 -8.19
C HIS A 185 12.33 15.58 -8.02
N GLU A 186 13.26 16.12 -7.24
CA GLU A 186 14.49 15.41 -6.86
C GLU A 186 14.30 14.76 -5.48
N TYR A 187 14.53 13.45 -5.40
CA TYR A 187 14.49 12.72 -4.14
C TYR A 187 15.83 12.80 -3.42
N GLY A 188 15.82 13.29 -2.19
CA GLY A 188 17.05 13.46 -1.42
C GLY A 188 16.78 14.06 -0.04
N PRO A 189 17.82 14.42 0.72
CA PRO A 189 17.71 14.84 2.13
C PRO A 189 17.17 16.26 2.28
N HIS A 190 16.10 16.60 1.57
CA HIS A 190 15.49 17.93 1.52
C HIS A 190 14.52 18.18 2.68
N GLY A 191 14.05 17.11 3.34
CA GLY A 191 13.10 17.19 4.44
C GLY A 191 13.78 17.57 5.75
N THR A 192 13.18 18.52 6.48
CA THR A 192 13.55 18.86 7.86
C THR A 192 12.32 18.75 8.75
N ILE A 193 12.48 18.09 9.89
CA ILE A 193 11.45 17.97 10.92
C ILE A 193 11.86 18.86 12.07
N LYS A 194 10.99 19.81 12.40
CA LYS A 194 11.06 20.61 13.62
C LYS A 194 9.64 20.77 14.15
N SER A 195 9.25 19.87 15.05
CA SER A 195 7.91 19.92 15.64
C SER A 195 7.86 20.96 16.76
N ASP A 196 7.51 22.19 16.40
CA ASP A 196 7.44 23.34 17.31
C ASP A 196 6.02 23.67 17.80
N ASP A 197 4.98 23.16 17.14
CA ASP A 197 3.59 23.32 17.60
C ASP A 197 3.32 22.50 18.89
N PRO A 198 3.09 23.16 20.04
CA PRO A 198 2.86 22.49 21.31
C PRO A 198 1.54 21.69 21.35
N ASN A 199 0.64 21.91 20.39
CA ASN A 199 -0.61 21.14 20.29
C ASN A 199 -0.46 19.85 19.49
N SER A 200 0.67 19.64 18.81
CA SER A 200 0.91 18.45 18.02
C SER A 200 1.25 17.23 18.87
N TYR A 201 0.92 16.05 18.36
CA TYR A 201 1.41 14.79 18.93
C TYR A 201 2.94 14.75 18.91
N ASN A 202 3.56 15.15 17.79
CA ASN A 202 5.01 15.11 17.65
C ASN A 202 5.73 15.90 18.76
N TYR A 203 5.28 17.13 19.05
CA TYR A 203 5.83 17.93 20.14
C TYR A 203 5.63 17.23 21.49
N THR A 204 4.40 16.80 21.79
CA THR A 204 4.07 16.19 23.09
C THR A 204 4.89 14.92 23.37
N PHE A 205 5.01 14.04 22.38
CA PHE A 205 5.88 12.86 22.47
C PHE A 205 7.38 13.24 22.47
N GLY A 206 7.74 14.34 21.82
CA GLY A 206 9.08 14.96 21.81
C GLY A 206 9.59 15.39 23.19
N GLN A 207 8.68 15.76 24.11
CA GLN A 207 9.06 16.18 25.46
C GLN A 207 9.46 15.02 26.39
N VAL A 208 9.24 13.77 25.97
CA VAL A 208 9.58 12.59 26.77
C VAL A 208 11.09 12.36 26.73
N LYS A 209 11.72 12.24 27.92
CA LYS A 209 13.17 12.10 28.10
C LYS A 209 13.68 10.67 27.85
N TYR A 210 13.33 10.11 26.69
CA TYR A 210 13.86 8.87 26.14
C TYR A 210 14.14 9.07 24.66
N ASP A 211 15.32 8.65 24.19
CA ASP A 211 15.73 8.86 22.79
C ASP A 211 14.83 8.08 21.81
N GLN A 212 14.41 6.87 22.22
CA GLN A 212 13.39 6.07 21.55
C GLN A 212 12.54 5.36 22.61
N PHE A 213 11.26 5.21 22.34
CA PHE A 213 10.38 4.42 23.18
C PHE A 213 9.16 3.95 22.40
N PHE A 214 8.44 2.97 22.95
CA PHE A 214 7.11 2.63 22.48
C PHE A 214 6.11 2.64 23.62
N VAL A 215 4.85 2.88 23.28
CA VAL A 215 3.75 2.91 24.26
C VAL A 215 2.51 2.25 23.68
N ASP A 216 1.83 1.46 24.52
CA ASP A 216 0.52 0.90 24.22
C ASP A 216 -0.57 1.94 24.52
N LEU A 217 -1.07 2.60 23.46
CA LEU A 217 -2.06 3.68 23.57
C LEU A 217 -3.39 3.19 24.14
N ARG A 218 -3.71 1.90 23.98
CA ARG A 218 -4.94 1.29 24.48
C ARG A 218 -5.00 1.26 26.00
N LYS A 219 -3.84 1.34 26.67
CA LYS A 219 -3.70 1.33 28.13
C LYS A 219 -3.75 2.73 28.75
N ALA A 220 -3.86 3.79 27.94
CA ALA A 220 -3.99 5.15 28.46
C ALA A 220 -5.26 5.33 29.31
N SER A 221 -5.16 6.17 30.34
CA SER A 221 -6.25 6.48 31.26
C SER A 221 -6.38 8.00 31.48
N GLY A 222 -7.44 8.42 32.19
CA GLY A 222 -7.67 9.81 32.59
C GLY A 222 -7.61 10.81 31.43
N VAL A 223 -6.97 11.95 31.68
CA VAL A 223 -6.83 13.05 30.70
C VAL A 223 -6.07 12.63 29.44
N THR A 224 -5.09 11.71 29.56
CA THR A 224 -4.32 11.20 28.42
C THR A 224 -5.21 10.41 27.47
N LYS A 225 -6.11 9.56 27.98
CA LYS A 225 -7.06 8.83 27.14
C LYS A 225 -8.02 9.78 26.43
N ALA A 226 -8.50 10.81 27.12
CA ALA A 226 -9.38 11.81 26.52
C ALA A 226 -8.65 12.61 25.42
N TRP A 227 -7.40 13.00 25.67
CA TRP A 227 -6.54 13.69 24.71
C TRP A 227 -6.23 12.85 23.46
N LEU A 228 -5.83 11.58 23.63
CA LEU A 228 -5.57 10.66 22.50
C LEU A 228 -6.79 10.42 21.60
N ASN A 229 -8.01 10.64 22.10
CA ASN A 229 -9.24 10.47 21.33
C ASN A 229 -9.73 11.74 20.64
N LYS A 230 -9.03 12.87 20.82
CA LYS A 230 -9.27 14.13 20.13
C LYS A 230 -8.37 14.25 18.91
N GLN A 231 -8.82 15.07 17.97
CA GLN A 231 -8.04 15.45 16.79
C GLN A 231 -6.93 16.41 17.21
N HIS A 232 -5.68 16.06 16.91
CA HIS A 232 -4.51 16.93 17.06
C HIS A 232 -3.56 16.73 15.86
N PRO A 233 -2.74 17.74 15.51
CA PRO A 233 -1.81 17.64 14.40
C PRO A 233 -0.75 16.55 14.62
N ILE A 234 -0.41 15.83 13.57
CA ILE A 234 0.76 14.95 13.47
C ILE A 234 1.46 15.15 12.12
N PHE A 235 2.78 14.97 12.09
CA PHE A 235 3.58 14.98 10.87
C PHE A 235 3.03 13.97 9.85
N ALA A 236 2.75 14.46 8.64
CA ALA A 236 2.04 13.69 7.60
C ALA A 236 2.95 12.68 6.88
N GLY A 237 4.24 12.99 6.73
CA GLY A 237 5.21 12.08 6.12
C GLY A 237 5.01 11.79 4.62
N ILE A 238 4.36 12.70 3.88
CA ILE A 238 4.15 12.55 2.44
C ILE A 238 5.49 12.61 1.70
N THR A 239 5.65 11.78 0.68
CA THR A 239 6.91 11.59 -0.05
C THR A 239 7.32 12.78 -0.90
N THR A 240 6.44 13.76 -1.08
CA THR A 240 6.68 14.98 -1.88
C THR A 240 6.34 16.21 -1.06
N ILE A 241 7.21 17.23 -1.13
CA ILE A 241 6.93 18.57 -0.59
C ILE A 241 6.45 19.45 -1.71
N GLY A 242 5.33 20.13 -1.48
CA GLY A 242 4.76 21.10 -2.42
C GLY A 242 3.79 22.04 -1.71
N PRO A 243 3.40 23.16 -2.35
CA PRO A 243 2.49 24.14 -1.77
C PRO A 243 1.13 23.55 -1.40
N ASP A 244 0.66 22.56 -2.16
CA ASP A 244 -0.65 21.91 -1.97
C ASP A 244 -0.57 20.61 -1.15
N ILE A 245 0.61 20.25 -0.65
CA ILE A 245 0.82 19.01 0.11
C ILE A 245 0.92 19.34 1.60
N PRO A 246 -0.01 18.86 2.44
CA PRO A 246 0.02 19.14 3.86
C PRO A 246 1.23 18.48 4.53
N THR A 247 1.98 19.26 5.32
CA THR A 247 3.11 18.77 6.13
C THR A 247 2.64 18.10 7.42
N THR A 248 1.45 18.44 7.90
CA THR A 248 0.78 17.85 9.05
C THR A 248 -0.67 17.53 8.73
N VAL A 249 -1.22 16.55 9.45
CA VAL A 249 -2.63 16.14 9.35
C VAL A 249 -3.21 15.99 10.75
N ASP A 250 -4.50 16.26 10.90
CA ASP A 250 -5.20 16.05 12.16
C ASP A 250 -5.64 14.58 12.30
N VAL A 251 -5.28 13.95 13.42
CA VAL A 251 -5.71 12.57 13.73
C VAL A 251 -6.16 12.41 15.17
N SER A 252 -6.97 11.38 15.45
CA SER A 252 -7.24 10.92 16.81
C SER A 252 -6.33 9.73 17.13
N LEU A 253 -5.12 9.98 17.66
CA LEU A 253 -4.04 8.99 17.70
C LEU A 253 -4.44 7.67 18.38
N GLY A 254 -5.22 7.74 19.47
CA GLY A 254 -5.73 6.59 20.20
C GLY A 254 -6.81 5.78 19.48
N LYS A 255 -7.37 6.30 18.38
CA LYS A 255 -8.23 5.56 17.43
C LYS A 255 -7.43 5.07 16.23
N THR A 256 -6.40 5.81 15.83
CA THR A 256 -5.58 5.57 14.64
C THR A 256 -4.62 4.38 14.83
N PHE A 257 -3.99 4.26 16.00
CA PHE A 257 -3.00 3.21 16.29
C PHE A 257 -3.26 2.55 17.66
N ASP A 258 -2.85 1.29 17.79
CA ASP A 258 -2.85 0.61 19.09
C ASP A 258 -1.56 0.89 19.86
N ILE A 259 -0.44 0.92 19.16
CA ILE A 259 0.91 1.11 19.70
C ILE A 259 1.58 2.23 18.90
N MET A 260 2.29 3.12 19.59
CA MET A 260 3.12 4.14 18.97
C MET A 260 4.59 3.88 19.31
N VAL A 261 5.47 3.95 18.32
CA VAL A 261 6.92 3.95 18.48
C VAL A 261 7.43 5.36 18.19
N GLN A 262 7.98 6.04 19.19
CA GLN A 262 8.56 7.36 19.06
C GLN A 262 10.08 7.26 18.86
N ILE A 263 10.60 8.00 17.89
CA ILE A 263 12.03 8.18 17.65
C ILE A 263 12.30 9.68 17.68
N GLN A 264 13.04 10.18 18.67
CA GLN A 264 13.17 11.62 18.85
C GLN A 264 13.93 12.29 17.70
N LYS A 265 15.05 11.69 17.28
CA LYS A 265 15.91 12.23 16.25
C LYS A 265 16.09 11.25 15.09
N VAL A 266 15.78 11.71 13.88
CA VAL A 266 15.95 10.92 12.65
C VAL A 266 16.99 11.54 11.72
N ASN A 267 17.63 10.69 10.93
CA ASN A 267 18.54 11.08 9.87
C ASN A 267 18.01 10.55 8.52
N PRO A 268 18.41 11.15 7.39
CA PRO A 268 18.01 10.67 6.08
C PRO A 268 18.39 9.20 5.88
N SER A 269 17.54 8.45 5.17
CA SER A 269 17.87 7.08 4.79
C SER A 269 19.09 7.05 3.87
N GLN A 270 19.85 5.96 3.94
CA GLN A 270 20.98 5.75 3.03
C GLN A 270 20.45 5.28 1.68
N LEU A 271 20.50 6.17 0.69
CA LEU A 271 20.21 5.82 -0.69
C LEU A 271 21.43 5.14 -1.29
N LYS A 272 21.23 4.17 -2.18
CA LYS A 272 22.34 3.65 -2.97
C LYS A 272 22.80 4.75 -3.94
N ASP A 273 24.07 5.08 -3.92
CA ASP A 273 24.66 5.93 -4.95
C ASP A 273 24.52 5.24 -6.30
N GLU A 274 24.05 5.96 -7.32
CA GLU A 274 23.89 5.42 -8.67
C GLU A 274 25.22 4.93 -9.29
N HIS A 275 26.36 5.31 -8.69
CA HIS A 275 27.71 4.92 -9.10
C HIS A 275 28.16 3.51 -8.65
N GLU A 276 27.39 2.80 -7.81
CA GLU A 276 27.75 1.42 -7.40
C GLU A 276 27.21 0.33 -8.35
N LYS A 277 26.57 0.69 -9.47
CA LYS A 277 26.07 -0.28 -10.47
C LYS A 277 27.13 -0.78 -11.47
N GLU A 278 28.38 -0.30 -11.41
CA GLU A 278 29.47 -0.68 -12.32
C GLU A 278 30.63 -1.47 -11.66
N ARG A 279 30.39 -2.18 -10.56
CA ARG A 279 31.38 -3.11 -9.98
C ARG A 279 30.86 -4.53 -9.82
#